data_AF-A0A4Z1C8R3-F1
#
_entry.id   AF-A0A4Z1C8R3-F1
#
_cell.length_a   1.000
_cell.length_b   1.000
_cell.length_c   1.000
_cell.angle_alpha   90.00
_cell.angle_beta   90.00
_cell.angle_gamma   90.00
#
_symmetry.space_group_name_H-M   'P 1'
#
loop_
_entity.id
_entity.type
_entity.pdbx_description
1 polymer ?
#
loop_
_entity_poly.entity_id
_entity_poly.type
_entity_poly.pdbx_seq_one_letter_code
_entity_poly.pdbx_strand_id
1 'polypeptide(L)' 'MQNAQQVVNEEVARRTFAGKAVPEDLRPAFDRHRTNLVQLAMSLETAGKDSHTIRNLVASLLKSYEDDLLALIEARL' A
#
# COMPACT_ATOMS: atom_id res chain seq x y z
N MET A 1 -4.33 -15.11 -13.96
CA MET A 1 -4.04 -13.68 -13.79
C MET A 1 -4.34 -13.33 -12.34
N GLN A 2 -3.44 -12.65 -11.63
CA GLN A 2 -3.72 -12.13 -10.29
C GLN A 2 -4.59 -10.88 -10.44
N ASN A 3 -5.67 -10.77 -9.67
CA ASN A 3 -6.54 -9.58 -9.68
C ASN A 3 -5.96 -8.44 -8.83
N ALA A 4 -6.43 -7.21 -9.04
CA ALA A 4 -5.96 -6.02 -8.34
C ALA A 4 -5.96 -6.15 -6.81
N GLN A 5 -7.00 -6.75 -6.24
CA GLN A 5 -7.12 -6.97 -4.80
C GLN A 5 -6.00 -7.86 -4.25
N GLN A 6 -5.64 -8.92 -4.98
CA GLN A 6 -4.59 -9.85 -4.59
C GLN A 6 -3.22 -9.16 -4.63
N VAL A 7 -2.94 -8.38 -5.68
CA VAL A 7 -1.68 -7.63 -5.81
C VAL A 7 -1.49 -6.66 -4.64
N VAL A 8 -2.52 -5.91 -4.27
CA VAL A 8 -2.45 -4.97 -3.14
C VAL A 8 -2.22 -5.71 -1.82
N ASN A 9 -2.93 -6.81 -1.58
CA ASN A 9 -2.75 -7.59 -0.35
C ASN A 9 -1.33 -8.16 -0.23
N GLU A 10 -0.74 -8.63 -1.33
CA GLU A 10 0.63 -9.15 -1.36
C GLU A 10 1.66 -8.05 -1.05
N GLU A 11 1.55 -6.88 -1.69
CA GLU A 11 2.49 -5.78 -1.47
C GLU A 11 2.35 -5.16 -0.07
N VAL A 12 1.11 -5.04 0.42
CA VAL A 12 0.84 -4.66 1.80
C VAL A 12 1.43 -5.68 2.77
N ALA A 13 1.29 -6.99 2.55
CA ALA A 13 1.87 -8.00 3.43
C ALA A 13 3.42 -8.01 3.40
N ARG A 14 4.04 -7.71 2.25
CA ARG A 14 5.50 -7.65 2.13
C ARG A 14 6.12 -6.46 2.85
N ARG A 15 5.45 -5.32 2.84
CA ARG A 15 6.00 -4.04 3.33
C ARG A 15 5.46 -3.63 4.69
N THR A 16 4.20 -3.95 4.96
CA THR A 16 3.55 -3.51 6.18
C THR A 16 3.99 -4.42 7.31
N PHE A 17 5.04 -3.97 7.97
CA PHE A 17 5.65 -4.59 9.13
C PHE A 17 6.34 -5.91 8.80
N ALA A 18 7.64 -6.01 9.09
CA ALA A 18 8.37 -7.27 9.10
C ALA A 18 7.81 -8.25 10.18
N GLY A 19 6.59 -8.74 10.00
CA GLY A 19 5.86 -9.61 10.91
C GLY A 19 5.24 -8.94 12.15
N LYS A 20 5.22 -7.60 12.28
CA LYS A 20 4.60 -6.93 13.44
C LYS A 20 3.13 -6.63 13.19
N ALA A 21 2.29 -6.82 14.20
CA ALA A 21 0.88 -6.47 14.12
C ALA A 21 0.71 -4.94 14.06
N VAL A 22 -0.24 -4.47 13.23
CA VAL A 22 -0.70 -3.08 13.25
C VAL A 22 -1.30 -2.79 14.63
N PRO A 23 -0.85 -1.74 15.35
CA PRO A 23 -1.50 -1.30 16.58
C PRO A 23 -3.02 -1.12 16.40
N GLU A 24 -3.82 -1.55 17.37
CA GLU A 24 -5.29 -1.57 17.24
C GLU A 24 -5.89 -0.17 17.04
N ASP A 25 -5.30 0.85 17.67
CA ASP A 25 -5.64 2.26 17.50
C ASP A 25 -5.37 2.79 16.08
N LEU A 26 -4.41 2.20 15.37
CA LEU A 26 -4.06 2.55 13.99
C LEU A 26 -4.76 1.68 12.94
N ARG A 27 -5.40 0.57 13.35
CA ARG A 27 -6.06 -0.36 12.42
C ARG A 27 -7.11 0.33 11.52
N PRO A 28 -7.99 1.23 12.01
CA PRO A 28 -8.93 1.93 11.14
C PRO A 28 -8.28 2.83 10.09
N ALA A 29 -7.13 3.44 10.41
CA ALA A 29 -6.37 4.24 9.45
C ALA A 29 -5.72 3.35 8.38
N PHE A 30 -5.15 2.23 8.82
CA PHE A 30 -4.53 1.24 7.94
C PHE A 30 -5.54 0.61 6.97
N ASP A 31 -6.72 0.20 7.44
CA ASP A 31 -7.74 -0.41 6.60
C ASP A 31 -8.28 0.56 5.55
N ARG A 32 -8.44 1.84 5.90
CA ARG A 32 -8.79 2.89 4.92
C ARG A 32 -7.70 3.04 3.87
N HIS A 33 -6.43 3.06 4.27
CA HIS A 33 -5.32 3.17 3.34
C HIS A 33 -5.26 1.98 2.37
N ARG A 34 -5.42 0.76 2.89
CA ARG A 34 -5.52 -0.46 2.07
C ARG A 34 -6.68 -0.40 1.09
N THR A 35 -7.86 0.05 1.53
CA THR A 35 -9.04 0.20 0.67
C THR A 35 -8.77 1.16 -0.49
N ASN A 36 -8.12 2.30 -0.23
CA ASN A 36 -7.77 3.27 -1.26
C ASN A 36 -6.79 2.67 -2.29
N LEU A 37 -5.78 1.91 -1.83
CA LEU A 37 -4.84 1.23 -2.72
C LEU A 37 -5.54 0.19 -3.61
N VAL A 38 -6.50 -0.55 -3.07
CA VAL A 38 -7.32 -1.50 -3.85
C VAL A 38 -8.10 -0.76 -4.94
N GLN A 39 -8.80 0.32 -4.59
CA GLN A 39 -9.57 1.11 -5.56
C GLN A 39 -8.68 1.68 -6.68
N LEU A 40 -7.48 2.15 -6.34
CA LEU A 40 -6.49 2.60 -7.33
C LEU A 40 -6.06 1.45 -8.23
N ALA A 41 -5.71 0.29 -7.67
CA ALA A 41 -5.30 -0.88 -8.44
C ALA A 41 -6.40 -1.38 -9.39
N MET A 42 -7.66 -1.39 -8.94
CA MET A 42 -8.82 -1.72 -9.79
C MET A 42 -9.01 -0.70 -10.92
N SER A 43 -8.80 0.59 -10.64
CA SER A 43 -8.88 1.64 -11.66
C SER A 43 -7.80 1.46 -12.74
N LEU A 44 -6.58 1.08 -12.32
CA LEU A 44 -5.47 0.78 -13.23
C LEU A 44 -5.74 -0.47 -14.07
N GLU A 45 -6.28 -1.52 -13.45
CA GLU A 45 -6.69 -2.76 -14.15
C GLU A 45 -7.77 -2.44 -15.20
N THR A 46 -8.77 -1.64 -14.85
CA THR A 46 -9.83 -1.18 -15.77
C THR A 46 -9.26 -0.33 -16.92
N ALA A 47 -8.20 0.43 -16.66
CA ALA A 47 -7.46 1.18 -17.69
C ALA A 47 -6.52 0.31 -18.54
N GLY A 48 -6.56 -1.02 -18.40
CA GLY A 48 -5.77 -1.96 -19.20
C GLY A 48 -4.31 -2.09 -18.76
N LYS A 49 -3.97 -1.66 -17.54
CA LYS A 49 -2.61 -1.88 -17.00
C LYS A 49 -2.46 -3.33 -16.56
N ASP A 50 -1.31 -3.91 -16.88
CA ASP A 50 -0.97 -5.27 -16.47
C ASP A 50 -0.60 -5.36 -14.98
N SER A 51 -0.65 -6.57 -14.42
CA SER A 51 -0.38 -6.81 -13.00
C SER A 51 1.04 -6.41 -12.56
N HIS A 52 2.03 -6.44 -13.44
CA HIS A 52 3.40 -6.04 -13.11
C HIS A 52 3.49 -4.51 -12.96
N THR A 53 2.87 -3.77 -13.88
CA THR A 53 2.74 -2.31 -13.79
C THR A 53 2.00 -1.89 -12.51
N ILE A 54 0.87 -2.53 -12.21
CA ILE A 54 0.09 -2.24 -10.98
C ILE A 54 0.94 -2.53 -9.74
N ARG A 55 1.64 -3.66 -9.70
CA ARG A 55 2.51 -4.04 -8.58
C ARG A 55 3.61 -2.98 -8.35
N ASN A 56 4.30 -2.55 -9.40
CA ASN A 56 5.37 -1.55 -9.31
C ASN A 56 4.85 -0.21 -8.77
N LEU A 57 3.66 0.22 -9.21
CA LEU A 57 3.02 1.45 -8.72
C LEU A 57 2.63 1.35 -7.24
N VAL A 58 1.97 0.26 -6.84
CA VAL A 58 1.58 0.03 -5.43
C VAL A 58 2.82 -0.01 -4.53
N ALA A 59 3.87 -0.72 -4.96
CA ALA A 59 5.13 -0.79 -4.21
C ALA A 59 5.82 0.58 -4.07
N SER A 60 5.79 1.40 -5.12
CA SER A 60 6.37 2.76 -5.10
C SER A 60 5.59 3.69 -4.18
N LEU A 61 4.26 3.63 -4.20
CA LEU A 61 3.39 4.41 -3.31
C LEU A 61 3.62 4.04 -1.84
N LEU A 62 3.64 2.74 -1.53
CA LEU A 62 3.92 2.29 -0.18
C LEU A 62 5.31 2.77 0.30
N LYS A 63 6.30 2.85 -0.60
CA LYS A 63 7.62 3.40 -0.26
C LYS A 63 7.58 4.89 0.02
N SER A 64 6.93 5.67 -0.85
CA SER A 64 6.85 7.12 -0.66
C SER A 64 6.11 7.48 0.63
N TYR A 65 5.04 6.75 0.98
CA TYR A 65 4.35 6.96 2.26
C TYR A 65 5.24 6.67 3.47
N GLU A 66 6.07 5.64 3.42
CA GLU A 66 7.05 5.36 4.48
C GLU A 66 8.05 6.51 4.61
N ASP A 67 8.64 6.94 3.49
CA ASP A 67 9.64 8.00 3.46
C ASP A 67 9.07 9.34 3.95
N ASP A 68 7.86 9.70 3.51
CA ASP A 68 7.16 10.92 3.94
C ASP A 68 6.85 10.90 5.45
N LEU A 69 6.41 9.74 5.98
CA LEU A 69 6.15 9.60 7.41
C LEU A 69 7.43 9.73 8.24
N LEU A 70 8.53 9.11 7.80
CA LEU A 70 9.83 9.23 8.46
C LEU A 70 10.32 10.67 8.45
N ALA A 71 10.26 11.37 7.32
CA ALA A 71 10.65 12.76 7.21
C ALA A 71 9.86 13.67 8.16
N LEU A 72 8.55 13.44 8.30
CA LEU A 72 7.69 14.18 9.24
C LEU A 72 8.02 13.91 10.71
N ILE A 73 8.46 12.68 11.04
CA ILE A 73 8.88 12.32 12.39
C ILE A 73 10.23 12.96 12.70
N GLU A 74 11.20 12.84 11.78
CA GLU A 74 12.54 13.40 11.93
C GLU A 74 12.52 14.93 12.02
N ALA A 75 11.65 15.61 11.28
CA ALA A 75 11.49 17.07 11.37
C ALA A 75 10.90 17.55 12.72
N ARG A 76 10.37 16.66 13.55
CA ARG A 76 9.83 16.96 14.89
C ARG A 76 10.82 16.66 16.02
N LEU A 77 11.93 15.99 15.72
CA LEU A 77 13.01 15.66 16.66
C LEU A 77 14.10 16.73 16.62
#